data_AF-A0A7Y9GD50-F1
#
_entry.id   AF-A0A7Y9GD50-F1
#
_cell.length_a   1.000
_cell.length_b   1.000
_cell.length_c   1.000
_cell.angle_alpha   90.00
_cell.angle_beta   90.00
_cell.angle_gamma   90.00
#
_symmetry.space_group_name_H-M   'P 1'
#
loop_
_entity.id
_entity.type
_entity.pdbx_description
1 polymer ?
#
loop_
_entity_poly.entity_id
_entity_poly.type
_entity_poly.pdbx_seq_one_letter_code
_entity_poly.pdbx_strand_id
1 'polypeptide(L)'
;MSSMNRWRPVAQDGMLAVAMALFLSVVVAITPHAGAFDLAAALAGSLALVAWRRAPLVALVVSAGCMLALAAHVRPGPAAAFPVIVAVFAAFRAGHRLATALVGAAFLGAGLVVRLPSADGSLRDLQSLSLLVGWFVAAGVTATVTRHRQAYLEEAERRAAEAERTREEAALRRAGEERLRIARELHDSLTHSISIIKVQAGVAVHLARRRGEDVPPALLAIQEASGDAMRELRATLEVLRDADQPDGESLASGLDRLDDLVERARSTGLPATVTISGTRRDLPAEVDRAAYRIVQEALTNVARHAGGAAAAVRVDYAGGELVVQVDDDGKADPDAPPVPGTGLLGMRERVAALGGRLRAEPRPEGGFTVRAELPLGDPS
;
A
#
# COMPACT_ATOMS: atom_id res chain seq x y z
N MET A 1 -4.35 1.46 -28.02
CA MET A 1 -4.02 2.90 -28.24
C MET A 1 -2.51 3.24 -28.05
N SER A 2 -1.56 2.31 -28.22
CA SER A 2 -0.12 2.58 -27.93
C SER A 2 0.81 2.70 -29.16
N SER A 3 0.36 2.40 -30.38
CA SER A 3 1.20 2.49 -31.59
C SER A 3 1.21 3.90 -32.22
N MET A 4 0.09 4.63 -32.18
CA MET A 4 -0.05 5.96 -32.81
C MET A 4 0.80 7.06 -32.18
N ASN A 5 1.24 6.91 -30.93
CA ASN A 5 2.02 7.95 -30.24
C ASN A 5 3.53 7.88 -30.55
N ARG A 6 4.04 6.75 -31.08
CA ARG A 6 5.46 6.60 -31.44
C ARG A 6 5.82 7.26 -32.78
N TRP A 7 4.85 7.44 -33.67
CA TRP A 7 5.08 8.01 -35.02
C TRP A 7 5.05 9.54 -35.05
N ARG A 8 4.30 10.17 -34.16
CA ARG A 8 4.23 11.63 -34.03
C ARG A 8 5.62 12.31 -33.87
N PRO A 9 6.53 11.86 -32.99
CA PRO A 9 7.84 12.49 -32.87
C PRO A 9 8.70 12.31 -34.12
N VAL A 10 8.65 11.14 -34.77
CA VAL A 10 9.40 10.89 -36.02
C VAL A 10 8.88 11.75 -37.17
N ALA A 11 7.56 11.93 -37.27
CA ALA A 11 6.95 12.80 -38.26
C ALA A 11 7.32 14.28 -38.05
N GLN A 12 7.37 14.75 -36.79
CA GLN A 12 7.84 16.10 -36.46
C GLN A 12 9.32 16.30 -36.78
N ASP A 13 10.16 15.31 -36.46
CA ASP A 13 11.60 15.36 -36.76
C ASP A 13 11.86 15.35 -38.27
N GLY A 14 11.09 14.55 -39.02
CA GLY A 14 11.10 14.56 -40.49
C GLY A 14 10.65 15.89 -41.08
N MET A 15 9.59 16.49 -40.55
CA MET A 15 9.10 17.81 -40.98
C MET A 15 10.16 18.89 -40.80
N LEU A 16 10.85 18.90 -39.65
CA LEU A 16 11.93 19.85 -39.37
C LEU A 16 13.09 19.69 -40.35
N ALA A 17 13.52 18.44 -40.59
CA ALA A 17 14.60 18.14 -41.54
C ALA A 17 14.24 18.55 -42.98
N VAL A 18 13.00 18.28 -43.42
CA VAL A 18 12.51 18.67 -44.75
C VAL A 18 12.40 20.19 -44.88
N ALA A 19 11.85 20.88 -43.88
CA ALA A 19 11.78 22.34 -43.88
C ALA A 19 13.17 22.97 -43.96
N MET A 20 14.13 22.45 -43.20
CA MET A 20 15.52 22.90 -43.24
C MET A 20 16.19 22.62 -44.59
N ALA A 21 15.96 21.44 -45.16
CA ALA A 21 16.47 21.04 -46.47
C ALA A 21 15.94 21.95 -47.59
N LEU A 22 14.64 22.26 -47.57
CA LEU A 22 14.01 23.19 -48.52
C LEU A 22 14.59 24.60 -48.37
N PHE A 23 14.68 25.10 -47.14
CA PHE A 23 15.25 26.40 -46.85
C PHE A 23 16.69 26.52 -47.39
N LEU A 24 17.55 25.55 -47.09
CA LEU A 24 18.94 25.57 -47.57
C LEU A 24 19.06 25.33 -49.08
N SER A 25 18.14 24.58 -49.69
CA SER A 25 18.11 24.44 -51.15
C SER A 25 17.87 25.78 -51.84
N VAL A 26 16.98 26.62 -51.28
CA VAL A 26 16.78 27.99 -51.76
C VAL A 26 18.04 28.83 -51.57
N VAL A 27 18.68 28.75 -50.40
CA VAL A 27 19.95 29.46 -50.12
C VAL A 27 21.04 29.07 -51.13
N VAL A 28 21.20 27.78 -51.41
CA VAL A 28 22.16 27.27 -52.40
C VAL A 28 21.80 27.78 -53.80
N ALA A 29 20.52 27.73 -54.20
CA ALA A 29 20.07 28.16 -55.52
C ALA A 29 20.31 29.66 -55.81
N ILE A 30 20.27 30.51 -54.79
CA ILE A 30 20.55 31.95 -54.93
C ILE A 30 22.03 32.31 -54.73
N THR A 31 22.88 31.35 -54.37
CA THR A 31 24.31 31.58 -54.13
C THR A 31 25.10 31.43 -55.44
N PRO A 32 25.84 32.46 -55.88
CA PRO A 32 26.67 32.37 -57.09
C PRO A 32 27.69 31.23 -57.01
N HIS A 33 27.90 30.53 -58.12
CA HIS A 33 28.87 29.42 -58.25
C HIS A 33 28.55 28.15 -57.44
N ALA A 34 27.37 28.06 -56.84
CA ALA A 34 26.93 26.85 -56.17
C ALA A 34 26.59 25.74 -57.17
N GLY A 35 26.99 24.50 -56.85
CA GLY A 35 26.81 23.33 -57.71
C GLY A 35 26.06 22.17 -57.04
N ALA A 36 26.02 21.03 -57.72
CA ALA A 36 25.37 19.82 -57.22
C ALA A 36 25.96 19.31 -55.89
N PHE A 37 27.27 19.52 -55.68
CA PHE A 37 27.95 19.18 -54.43
C PHE A 37 27.41 19.98 -53.25
N ASP A 38 27.20 21.29 -53.43
CA ASP A 38 26.72 22.21 -52.40
C ASP A 38 25.28 21.88 -51.99
N LEU A 39 24.44 21.55 -52.98
CA LEU A 39 23.08 21.06 -52.73
C LEU A 39 23.10 19.73 -51.98
N ALA A 40 23.96 18.79 -52.36
CA ALA A 40 24.09 17.50 -51.67
C ALA A 40 24.54 17.69 -50.21
N ALA A 41 25.49 18.58 -49.94
CA ALA A 41 25.94 18.92 -48.59
C ALA A 41 24.82 19.58 -47.75
N ALA A 42 24.07 20.52 -48.34
CA ALA A 42 22.92 21.16 -47.70
C ALA A 42 21.82 20.15 -47.32
N LEU A 43 21.50 19.23 -48.23
CA LEU A 43 20.52 18.17 -48.01
C LEU A 43 20.99 17.18 -46.94
N ALA A 44 22.24 16.71 -47.03
CA ALA A 44 22.80 15.77 -46.06
C ALA A 44 22.86 16.35 -44.63
N GLY A 45 23.32 17.60 -44.49
CA GLY A 45 23.38 18.30 -43.21
C GLY A 45 21.99 18.58 -42.60
N SER A 46 20.98 18.77 -43.43
CA SER A 46 19.58 18.94 -43.01
C SER A 46 18.92 17.60 -42.64
N LEU A 47 19.17 16.55 -43.43
CA LEU A 47 18.61 15.21 -43.18
C LEU A 47 19.17 14.58 -41.90
N ALA A 48 20.40 14.95 -41.52
CA ALA A 48 20.98 14.56 -40.24
C ALA A 48 20.11 14.97 -39.04
N LEU A 49 19.29 16.02 -39.17
CA LEU A 49 18.38 16.46 -38.12
C LEU A 49 17.24 15.47 -37.85
N VAL A 50 16.92 14.54 -38.75
CA VAL A 50 15.94 13.47 -38.46
C VAL A 50 16.38 12.66 -37.23
N ALA A 51 17.70 12.51 -37.04
CA ALA A 51 18.27 11.79 -35.91
C ALA A 51 18.56 12.69 -34.69
N TRP A 52 18.21 13.98 -34.70
CA TRP A 52 18.60 14.94 -33.64
C TRP A 52 18.14 14.56 -32.23
N ARG A 53 17.04 13.79 -32.09
CA ARG A 53 16.57 13.27 -30.79
C ARG A 53 17.18 11.92 -30.41
N ARG A 54 17.55 11.08 -31.38
CA ARG A 54 18.04 9.71 -31.15
C ARG A 54 19.56 9.61 -31.07
N ALA A 55 20.24 10.34 -31.93
CA ALA A 55 21.69 10.39 -32.04
C ALA A 55 22.14 11.86 -32.18
N PRO A 56 21.96 12.70 -31.14
CA PRO A 56 22.19 14.14 -31.22
C PRO A 56 23.64 14.49 -31.59
N LEU A 57 24.62 13.71 -31.15
CA LEU A 57 26.03 13.91 -31.52
C LEU A 57 26.29 13.60 -32.99
N VAL A 58 25.68 12.55 -33.54
CA VAL A 58 25.82 12.20 -34.96
C VAL A 58 25.20 13.30 -35.81
N ALA A 59 23.98 13.74 -35.45
CA ALA A 59 23.31 14.86 -36.11
C ALA A 59 24.18 16.12 -36.08
N LEU A 60 24.80 16.44 -34.94
CA LEU A 60 25.69 17.59 -34.78
C LEU A 60 26.95 17.50 -35.64
N VAL A 61 27.68 16.38 -35.60
CA VAL A 61 28.93 16.22 -36.36
C VAL A 61 28.67 16.22 -37.87
N VAL A 62 27.64 15.50 -38.33
CA VAL A 62 27.30 15.44 -39.76
C VAL A 62 26.85 16.81 -40.25
N SER A 63 25.96 17.48 -39.50
CA SER A 63 25.49 18.82 -39.85
C SER A 63 26.63 19.85 -39.87
N ALA A 64 27.49 19.85 -38.86
CA ALA A 64 28.65 20.74 -38.80
C ALA A 64 29.63 20.49 -39.96
N GLY A 65 29.96 19.23 -40.27
CA GLY A 65 30.84 18.87 -41.37
C GLY A 65 30.30 19.30 -42.73
N CYS A 66 29.02 19.01 -43.01
CA CYS A 66 28.36 19.42 -44.25
C CYS A 66 28.32 20.95 -44.41
N MET A 67 28.01 21.68 -43.33
CA MET A 67 27.93 23.15 -43.39
C MET A 67 29.31 23.80 -43.48
N LEU A 68 30.37 23.17 -42.94
CA LEU A 68 31.75 23.61 -43.15
C LEU A 68 32.21 23.40 -44.59
N ALA A 69 31.90 22.25 -45.20
CA ALA A 69 32.20 21.99 -46.60
C ALA A 69 31.54 23.03 -47.52
N LEU A 70 30.26 23.32 -47.25
CA LEU A 70 29.50 24.35 -47.96
C LEU A 70 30.11 25.76 -47.76
N ALA A 71 30.49 26.10 -46.53
CA ALA A 71 31.13 27.37 -46.22
C ALA A 71 32.50 27.53 -46.91
N ALA A 72 33.28 26.45 -47.01
CA ALA A 72 34.59 26.46 -47.66
C ALA A 72 34.50 26.66 -49.19
N HIS A 73 33.45 26.13 -49.83
CA HIS A 73 33.29 26.17 -51.29
C HIS A 73 32.62 27.47 -51.78
N VAL A 74 31.47 27.85 -51.20
CA VAL A 74 30.61 28.94 -51.73
C VAL A 74 30.27 30.04 -50.73
N ARG A 75 30.64 29.90 -49.45
CA ARG A 75 30.43 30.90 -48.39
C ARG A 75 29.00 31.49 -48.35
N PRO A 76 27.94 30.66 -48.20
CA PRO A 76 26.51 31.07 -48.32
C PRO A 76 25.96 31.92 -47.14
N GLY A 77 26.78 32.75 -46.51
CA GLY A 77 26.37 33.59 -45.39
C GLY A 77 26.02 32.82 -44.11
N PRO A 78 25.44 33.51 -43.10
CA PRO A 78 25.17 32.92 -41.78
C PRO A 78 24.00 31.92 -41.76
N ALA A 79 23.12 31.95 -42.77
CA ALA A 79 21.95 31.08 -42.84
C ALA A 79 22.31 29.58 -42.90
N ALA A 80 23.48 29.23 -43.45
CA ALA A 80 23.96 27.85 -43.47
C ALA A 80 24.24 27.27 -42.07
N ALA A 81 24.31 28.08 -41.02
CA ALA A 81 24.58 27.57 -39.68
C ALA A 81 23.33 27.10 -38.92
N PHE A 82 22.11 27.36 -39.42
CA PHE A 82 20.87 26.99 -38.72
C PHE A 82 20.75 25.49 -38.39
N PRO A 83 21.08 24.54 -39.30
CA PRO A 83 21.08 23.13 -38.94
C PRO A 83 22.02 22.80 -37.78
N VAL A 84 23.20 23.44 -37.74
CA VAL A 84 24.19 23.24 -36.67
C VAL A 84 23.66 23.79 -35.35
N ILE A 85 23.01 24.96 -35.34
CA ILE A 85 22.38 25.53 -34.14
C ILE A 85 21.30 24.60 -33.59
N VAL A 86 20.46 24.04 -34.45
CA VAL A 86 19.42 23.07 -34.05
C VAL A 86 20.04 21.80 -33.46
N ALA A 87 21.12 21.30 -34.06
CA ALA A 87 21.83 20.13 -33.56
C ALA A 87 22.57 20.40 -32.24
N VAL A 88 23.13 21.61 -32.07
CA VAL A 88 23.72 22.09 -30.81
C VAL A 88 22.69 22.13 -29.70
N PHE A 89 21.52 22.72 -29.97
CA PHE A 89 20.42 22.73 -29.01
C PHE A 89 20.04 21.30 -28.59
N ALA A 90 19.91 20.37 -29.53
CA ALA A 90 19.57 18.98 -29.24
C ALA A 90 20.66 18.25 -28.44
N ALA A 91 21.93 18.36 -28.82
CA ALA A 91 23.05 17.74 -28.14
C ALA A 91 23.27 18.31 -26.73
N PHE A 92 23.09 19.62 -26.57
CA PHE A 92 23.11 20.27 -25.27
C PHE A 92 21.94 19.79 -24.40
N ARG A 93 20.73 19.69 -24.97
CA ARG A 93 19.52 19.16 -24.31
C ARG A 93 19.58 17.64 -24.06
N ALA A 94 20.50 16.92 -24.69
CA ALA A 94 20.76 15.50 -24.42
C ALA A 94 21.85 15.27 -23.37
N GLY A 95 22.67 16.27 -23.04
CA GLY A 95 23.62 16.21 -21.91
C GLY A 95 25.08 16.27 -22.33
N HIS A 96 25.35 16.28 -23.64
CA HIS A 96 26.69 16.24 -24.19
C HIS A 96 27.34 17.64 -24.22
N ARG A 97 27.41 18.33 -23.07
CA ARG A 97 27.85 19.73 -22.98
C ARG A 97 29.26 19.96 -23.52
N LEU A 98 30.22 19.13 -23.10
CA LEU A 98 31.62 19.22 -23.54
C LEU A 98 31.77 18.95 -25.03
N ALA A 99 31.18 17.86 -25.54
CA ALA A 99 31.23 17.53 -26.97
C ALA A 99 30.56 18.61 -27.82
N THR A 100 29.42 19.16 -27.37
CA THR A 100 28.72 20.25 -28.07
C THR A 100 29.56 21.53 -28.09
N ALA A 101 30.20 21.88 -26.97
CA ALA A 101 31.09 23.03 -26.89
C ALA A 101 32.32 22.88 -27.81
N LEU A 102 32.94 21.68 -27.83
CA LEU A 102 34.08 21.39 -28.70
C LEU A 102 33.72 21.46 -30.18
N VAL A 103 32.63 20.80 -30.59
CA VAL A 103 32.18 20.80 -32.00
C VAL A 103 31.72 22.20 -32.42
N GLY A 104 31.02 22.92 -31.53
CA GLY A 104 30.64 24.31 -31.78
C GLY A 104 31.84 25.23 -31.93
N ALA A 105 32.82 25.14 -31.04
CA ALA A 105 34.06 25.92 -31.12
C ALA A 105 34.87 25.59 -32.39
N ALA A 106 34.96 24.30 -32.75
CA ALA A 106 35.60 23.87 -33.99
C ALA A 106 34.87 24.41 -35.23
N PHE A 107 33.54 24.39 -35.24
CA PHE A 107 32.72 24.94 -36.32
C PHE A 107 32.91 26.45 -36.47
N LEU A 108 32.87 27.20 -35.36
CA LEU A 108 33.10 28.64 -35.36
C LEU A 108 34.52 29.00 -35.80
N GLY A 109 35.52 28.27 -35.28
CA GLY A 109 36.94 28.48 -35.60
C GLY A 109 37.25 28.18 -37.06
N ALA A 110 36.78 27.05 -37.58
CA ALA A 110 36.94 26.71 -39.00
C ALA A 110 36.22 27.72 -39.91
N GLY A 111 35.01 28.16 -39.51
CA GLY A 111 34.29 29.22 -40.22
C GLY A 111 35.01 30.56 -40.25
N LEU A 112 35.79 30.89 -39.21
CA LEU A 112 36.66 32.07 -39.18
C LEU A 112 37.85 31.90 -40.13
N VAL A 113 38.54 30.76 -40.08
CA VAL A 113 39.71 30.47 -40.94
C VAL A 113 39.35 30.56 -42.42
N VAL A 114 38.19 30.06 -42.82
CA VAL A 114 37.69 30.14 -44.20
C VAL A 114 37.48 31.60 -44.67
N ARG A 115 37.24 32.54 -43.76
CA ARG A 115 36.96 33.96 -44.04
C ARG A 115 38.20 34.86 -43.98
N LEU A 116 39.27 34.45 -43.30
CA LEU A 116 40.52 35.21 -43.15
C LEU A 116 41.17 35.74 -44.46
N PRO A 117 41.13 35.04 -45.61
CA PRO A 117 41.80 35.51 -46.83
C PRO A 117 41.16 36.75 -47.49
N SER A 118 40.02 37.23 -47.00
CA SER A 118 39.25 38.30 -47.63
C SER A 118 39.41 39.61 -46.86
N ALA A 119 40.40 40.43 -47.24
CA ALA A 119 40.73 41.69 -46.55
C ALA A 119 39.66 42.80 -46.70
N ASP A 120 38.69 42.67 -47.61
CA ASP A 120 37.69 43.71 -47.90
C ASP A 120 36.41 43.65 -47.01
N GLY A 121 36.24 42.61 -46.18
CA GLY A 121 34.96 42.27 -45.52
C GLY A 121 34.90 42.36 -43.98
N SER A 122 35.96 42.84 -43.33
CA SER A 122 36.21 42.68 -41.89
C SER A 122 35.01 42.99 -40.98
N LEU A 123 34.30 44.11 -41.17
CA LEU A 123 33.14 44.47 -40.34
C LEU A 123 31.93 43.53 -40.53
N ARG A 124 31.66 43.09 -41.77
CA ARG A 124 30.53 42.19 -42.09
C ARG A 124 30.78 40.77 -41.58
N ASP A 125 32.04 40.35 -41.60
CA ASP A 125 32.47 39.06 -41.06
C ASP A 125 32.46 39.05 -39.52
N LEU A 126 32.91 40.14 -38.88
CA LEU A 126 32.78 40.31 -37.42
C LEU A 126 31.32 40.30 -36.97
N GLN A 127 30.43 41.00 -37.69
CA GLN A 127 28.99 41.02 -37.40
C GLN A 127 28.37 39.63 -37.59
N SER A 128 28.76 38.89 -38.63
CA SER A 128 28.26 37.53 -38.87
C SER A 128 28.73 36.56 -37.79
N LEU A 129 29.99 36.67 -37.35
CA LEU A 129 30.55 35.86 -36.28
C LEU A 129 29.89 36.18 -34.92
N SER A 130 29.66 37.45 -34.61
CA SER A 130 29.03 37.85 -33.35
C SER A 130 27.58 37.38 -33.25
N LEU A 131 26.81 37.47 -34.35
CA LEU A 131 25.48 36.89 -34.44
C LEU A 131 25.50 35.38 -34.24
N LEU A 132 26.48 34.69 -34.85
CA LEU A 132 26.58 33.24 -34.75
C LEU A 132 26.92 32.78 -33.33
N VAL A 133 27.90 33.44 -32.70
CA VAL A 133 28.23 33.22 -31.27
C VAL A 133 27.00 33.49 -30.40
N GLY A 134 26.27 34.59 -30.66
CA GLY A 134 25.04 34.93 -29.96
C GLY A 134 23.97 33.84 -30.05
N TRP A 135 23.73 33.27 -31.24
CA TRP A 135 22.79 32.17 -31.43
C TRP A 135 23.22 30.87 -30.74
N PHE A 136 24.52 30.55 -30.72
CA PHE A 136 25.03 29.39 -29.99
C PHE A 136 24.86 29.54 -28.48
N VAL A 137 25.15 30.73 -27.94
CA VAL A 137 24.92 31.04 -26.52
C VAL A 137 23.42 30.97 -26.20
N ALA A 138 22.57 31.58 -27.03
CA ALA A 138 21.13 31.54 -26.86
C ALA A 138 20.60 30.10 -26.86
N ALA A 139 21.05 29.25 -27.80
CA ALA A 139 20.68 27.84 -27.85
C ALA A 139 21.09 27.08 -26.58
N GLY A 140 22.30 27.33 -26.06
CA GLY A 140 22.77 26.76 -24.80
C GLY A 140 21.91 27.18 -23.61
N VAL A 141 21.60 28.47 -23.50
CA VAL A 141 20.75 29.04 -22.43
C VAL A 141 19.31 28.52 -22.52
N THR A 142 18.72 28.48 -23.72
CA THR A 142 17.37 27.91 -23.88
C THR A 142 17.35 26.43 -23.51
N ALA A 143 18.40 25.67 -23.85
CA ALA A 143 18.49 24.26 -23.49
C ALA A 143 18.66 24.04 -21.97
N THR A 144 19.40 24.89 -21.25
CA THR A 144 19.49 24.81 -19.78
C THR A 144 18.16 25.16 -19.14
N VAL A 145 17.53 26.28 -19.53
CA VAL A 145 16.26 26.74 -18.97
C VAL A 145 15.15 25.71 -19.17
N THR A 146 15.02 25.14 -20.38
CA THR A 146 14.01 24.11 -20.66
C THR A 146 14.21 22.85 -19.82
N ARG A 147 15.45 22.41 -19.63
CA ARG A 147 15.77 21.27 -18.76
C ARG A 147 15.47 21.53 -17.29
N HIS A 148 15.88 22.68 -16.76
CA HIS A 148 15.58 23.04 -15.37
C HIS A 148 14.08 23.14 -15.13
N ARG A 149 13.34 23.71 -16.11
CA ARG A 149 11.88 23.79 -16.04
C ARG A 149 11.23 22.40 -16.06
N GLN A 150 11.70 21.48 -16.89
CA GLN A 150 11.18 20.10 -16.92
C GLN A 150 11.44 19.37 -15.60
N ALA A 151 12.66 19.42 -15.09
CA ALA A 151 13.01 18.81 -13.81
C ALA A 151 12.18 19.39 -12.65
N TYR A 152 11.97 20.71 -12.64
CA TYR A 152 11.12 21.36 -11.64
C TYR A 152 9.66 20.92 -11.72
N LEU A 153 9.12 20.77 -12.94
CA LEU A 153 7.74 20.31 -13.14
C LEU A 153 7.56 18.85 -12.71
N GLU A 154 8.49 17.97 -13.06
CA GLU A 154 8.47 16.57 -12.62
C GLU A 154 8.53 16.45 -11.09
N GLU A 155 9.35 17.28 -10.44
CA GLU A 155 9.43 17.30 -8.98
C GLU A 155 8.15 17.89 -8.34
N ALA A 156 7.56 18.92 -8.94
CA ALA A 156 6.31 19.50 -8.48
C ALA A 156 5.13 18.52 -8.60
N GLU A 157 5.04 17.79 -9.73
CA GLU A 157 4.04 16.74 -9.94
C GLU A 157 4.19 15.61 -8.92
N ARG A 158 5.43 15.17 -8.68
CA ARG A 158 5.72 14.14 -7.67
C ARG A 158 5.30 14.57 -6.28
N ARG A 159 5.65 15.78 -5.86
CA ARG A 159 5.23 16.33 -4.55
C ARG A 159 3.72 16.49 -4.44
N ALA A 160 3.05 16.89 -5.52
CA ALA A 160 1.59 17.00 -5.54
C ALA A 160 0.92 15.63 -5.36
N ALA A 161 1.40 14.59 -6.06
CA ALA A 161 0.90 13.23 -5.93
C ALA A 161 1.17 12.63 -4.54
N GLU A 162 2.34 12.89 -3.95
CA GLU A 162 2.66 12.48 -2.58
C GLU A 162 1.76 13.18 -1.55
N ALA A 163 1.48 14.48 -1.73
CA ALA A 163 0.58 15.23 -0.87
C ALA A 163 -0.89 14.75 -0.98
N GLU A 164 -1.35 14.37 -2.18
CA GLU A 164 -2.68 13.81 -2.40
C GLU A 164 -2.85 12.48 -1.68
N ARG A 165 -1.91 11.54 -1.86
CA ARG A 165 -1.91 10.25 -1.15
C ARG A 165 -1.91 10.42 0.37
N THR A 166 -1.07 11.31 0.88
CA THR A 166 -1.00 11.59 2.32
C THR A 166 -2.33 12.14 2.87
N ARG A 167 -3.02 12.99 2.08
CA ARG A 167 -4.34 13.52 2.46
C ARG A 167 -5.42 12.45 2.46
N GLU A 168 -5.43 11.56 1.46
CA GLU A 168 -6.37 10.44 1.38
C GLU A 168 -6.18 9.48 2.56
N GLU A 169 -4.93 9.09 2.84
CA GLU A 169 -4.61 8.25 4.01
C GLU A 169 -5.04 8.91 5.32
N ALA A 170 -4.76 10.20 5.50
CA ALA A 170 -5.18 10.94 6.69
C ALA A 170 -6.71 11.11 6.79
N ALA A 171 -7.43 11.14 5.66
CA ALA A 171 -8.89 11.16 5.65
C ALA A 171 -9.48 9.81 6.03
N LEU A 172 -8.92 8.71 5.52
CA LEU A 172 -9.33 7.34 5.87
C LEU A 172 -9.06 7.04 7.35
N ARG A 173 -7.89 7.42 7.87
CA ARG A 173 -7.57 7.28 9.31
C ARG A 173 -8.57 8.05 10.18
N ARG A 174 -8.81 9.33 9.86
CA ARG A 174 -9.79 10.15 10.60
C ARG A 174 -11.20 9.58 10.53
N ALA A 175 -11.63 9.03 9.39
CA ALA A 175 -12.92 8.38 9.26
C ALA A 175 -13.01 7.09 10.09
N GLY A 176 -11.93 6.32 10.19
CA GLY A 176 -11.83 5.15 11.07
C GLY A 176 -11.93 5.52 12.54
N GLU A 177 -11.11 6.49 12.98
CA GLU A 177 -11.13 7.02 14.36
C GLU A 177 -12.52 7.52 14.76
N GLU A 178 -13.20 8.22 13.86
CA GLU A 178 -14.56 8.72 14.07
C GLU A 178 -15.56 7.58 14.25
N ARG A 179 -15.51 6.54 13.40
CA ARG A 179 -16.39 5.37 13.52
C ARG A 179 -16.21 4.66 14.85
N LEU A 180 -14.97 4.53 15.34
CA LEU A 180 -14.69 3.93 16.64
C LEU A 180 -15.19 4.79 17.79
N ARG A 181 -15.02 6.12 17.69
CA ARG A 181 -15.55 7.06 18.68
C ARG A 181 -17.07 6.92 18.80
N ILE A 182 -17.77 6.92 17.67
CA ILE A 182 -19.22 6.73 17.62
C ILE A 182 -19.59 5.36 18.20
N ALA A 183 -18.89 4.29 17.81
CA ALA A 183 -19.17 2.95 18.33
C ALA A 183 -19.01 2.87 19.85
N ARG A 184 -17.97 3.49 20.43
CA ARG A 184 -17.76 3.56 21.88
C ARG A 184 -18.84 4.37 22.59
N GLU A 185 -19.17 5.56 22.08
CA GLU A 185 -20.21 6.41 22.66
C GLU A 185 -21.59 5.73 22.63
N LEU A 186 -21.92 5.08 21.50
CA LEU A 186 -23.13 4.26 21.38
C LEU A 186 -23.10 3.09 22.36
N HIS A 187 -21.98 2.39 22.50
CA HIS A 187 -21.85 1.27 23.42
C HIS A 187 -22.00 1.67 24.88
N ASP A 188 -21.37 2.76 25.31
CA ASP A 188 -21.42 3.23 26.69
C ASP A 188 -22.85 3.63 27.06
N SER A 189 -23.53 4.35 26.16
CA SER A 189 -24.94 4.73 26.33
C SER A 189 -25.86 3.50 26.39
N LEU A 190 -25.74 2.58 25.42
CA LEU A 190 -26.56 1.35 25.37
C LEU A 190 -26.32 0.44 26.58
N THR A 191 -25.06 0.23 26.96
CA THR A 191 -24.69 -0.58 28.14
C THR A 191 -25.30 -0.01 29.40
N HIS A 192 -25.24 1.32 29.56
CA HIS A 192 -25.82 1.99 30.71
C HIS A 192 -27.34 1.83 30.76
N SER A 193 -28.04 2.11 29.66
CA SER A 193 -29.49 1.95 29.58
C SER A 193 -29.95 0.52 29.83
N ILE A 194 -29.31 -0.47 29.20
CA ILE A 194 -29.69 -1.89 29.37
C ILE A 194 -29.36 -2.37 30.80
N SER A 195 -28.25 -1.92 31.39
CA SER A 195 -27.91 -2.27 32.79
C SER A 195 -28.95 -1.75 33.77
N ILE A 196 -29.45 -0.52 33.58
CA ILE A 196 -30.54 0.03 34.42
C ILE A 196 -31.81 -0.81 34.26
N ILE A 197 -32.22 -1.13 33.03
CA ILE A 197 -33.40 -1.97 32.77
C ILE A 197 -33.26 -3.32 33.46
N LYS A 198 -32.09 -3.96 33.35
CA LYS A 198 -31.79 -5.25 34.00
C LYS A 198 -31.89 -5.15 35.52
N VAL A 199 -31.32 -4.10 36.12
CA VAL A 199 -31.37 -3.89 37.58
C VAL A 199 -32.81 -3.64 38.04
N GLN A 200 -33.56 -2.77 37.35
CA GLN A 200 -34.95 -2.48 37.70
C GLN A 200 -35.85 -3.70 37.57
N ALA A 201 -35.72 -4.48 36.49
CA ALA A 201 -36.44 -5.74 36.31
C ALA A 201 -36.09 -6.74 37.42
N GLY A 202 -34.80 -6.89 37.75
CA GLY A 202 -34.33 -7.77 38.82
C GLY A 202 -34.86 -7.35 40.21
N VAL A 203 -34.90 -6.06 40.52
CA VAL A 203 -35.47 -5.52 41.76
C VAL A 203 -36.97 -5.79 41.83
N ALA A 204 -37.70 -5.57 40.75
CA ALA A 204 -39.14 -5.84 40.69
C ALA A 204 -39.46 -7.32 40.92
N VAL A 205 -38.72 -8.22 40.26
CA VAL A 205 -38.84 -9.68 40.45
C VAL A 205 -38.50 -10.09 41.89
N HIS A 206 -37.42 -9.55 42.46
CA HIS A 206 -37.02 -9.83 43.83
C HIS A 206 -38.08 -9.40 44.85
N LEU A 207 -38.64 -8.20 44.67
CA LEU A 207 -39.64 -7.63 45.58
C LEU A 207 -40.96 -8.42 45.55
N ALA A 208 -41.44 -8.81 44.36
CA ALA A 208 -42.63 -9.66 44.21
C ALA A 208 -42.46 -11.01 44.92
N ARG A 209 -41.32 -11.68 44.72
CA ARG A 209 -41.00 -12.94 45.42
C ARG A 209 -40.94 -12.77 46.94
N ARG A 210 -40.36 -11.67 47.43
CA ARG A 210 -40.26 -11.37 48.87
C ARG A 210 -41.61 -11.12 49.53
N ARG A 211 -42.59 -10.62 48.76
CA ARG A 211 -43.98 -10.39 49.19
C ARG A 211 -44.89 -11.61 49.02
N GLY A 212 -44.41 -12.68 48.38
CA GLY A 212 -45.23 -13.85 48.06
C GLY A 212 -46.24 -13.61 46.92
N GLU A 213 -46.00 -12.59 46.10
CA GLU A 213 -46.82 -12.27 44.92
C GLU A 213 -46.33 -13.05 43.70
N ASP A 214 -47.24 -13.41 42.79
CA ASP A 214 -46.87 -13.98 41.50
C ASP A 214 -46.08 -12.95 40.68
N VAL A 215 -44.95 -13.40 40.11
CA VAL A 215 -44.11 -12.54 39.26
C VAL A 215 -44.73 -12.47 37.87
N PRO A 216 -45.07 -11.27 37.37
CA PRO A 216 -45.56 -11.11 36.00
C PRO A 216 -44.59 -11.72 34.98
N PRO A 217 -45.07 -12.58 34.04
CA PRO A 217 -44.23 -13.20 33.01
C PRO A 217 -43.44 -12.18 32.18
N ALA A 218 -44.01 -10.99 31.98
CA ALA A 218 -43.36 -9.89 31.27
C ALA A 218 -42.07 -9.40 31.95
N LEU A 219 -42.00 -9.38 33.29
CA LEU A 219 -40.78 -8.96 34.01
C LEU A 219 -39.66 -9.98 33.89
N LEU A 220 -40.00 -11.28 33.88
CA LEU A 220 -39.03 -12.35 33.65
C LEU A 220 -38.47 -12.26 32.22
N ALA A 221 -39.34 -12.05 31.22
CA ALA A 221 -38.94 -11.86 29.83
C ALA A 221 -38.03 -10.62 29.65
N ILE A 222 -38.34 -9.48 30.31
CA ILE A 222 -37.49 -8.28 30.27
C ILE A 222 -36.11 -8.55 30.90
N GLN A 223 -36.07 -9.27 32.02
CA GLN A 223 -34.81 -9.60 32.70
C GLN A 223 -33.92 -10.51 31.83
N GLU A 224 -34.51 -11.49 31.15
CA GLU A 224 -33.81 -12.40 30.24
C GLU A 224 -33.32 -11.66 28.99
N ALA A 225 -34.20 -10.93 28.30
CA ALA A 225 -33.87 -10.17 27.10
C ALA A 225 -32.79 -9.10 27.35
N SER A 226 -32.83 -8.40 28.49
CA SER A 226 -31.78 -7.43 28.87
C SER A 226 -30.44 -8.12 29.17
N GLY A 227 -30.48 -9.37 29.65
CA GLY A 227 -29.31 -10.21 29.86
C GLY A 227 -28.67 -10.67 28.54
N ASP A 228 -29.49 -11.07 27.57
CA ASP A 228 -29.05 -11.45 26.22
C ASP A 228 -28.45 -10.26 25.47
N ALA A 229 -29.14 -9.12 25.45
CA ALA A 229 -28.68 -7.91 24.79
C ALA A 229 -27.30 -7.46 25.32
N MET A 230 -27.06 -7.54 26.63
CA MET A 230 -25.74 -7.24 27.23
C MET A 230 -24.63 -8.20 26.79
N ARG A 231 -24.95 -9.48 26.53
CA ARG A 231 -23.96 -10.45 26.04
C ARG A 231 -23.60 -10.17 24.60
N GLU A 232 -24.59 -9.93 23.76
CA GLU A 232 -24.42 -9.64 22.34
C GLU A 232 -23.65 -8.32 22.14
N LEU A 233 -23.97 -7.29 22.91
CA LEU A 233 -23.26 -6.00 22.88
C LEU A 233 -21.76 -6.13 23.22
N ARG A 234 -21.41 -7.02 24.18
CA ARG A 234 -20.01 -7.31 24.54
C ARG A 234 -19.28 -8.12 23.48
N ALA A 235 -19.94 -9.12 22.90
CA ALA A 235 -19.37 -9.96 21.85
C ALA A 235 -19.01 -9.11 20.60
N THR A 236 -19.89 -8.21 20.19
CA THR A 236 -19.64 -7.32 19.04
C THR A 236 -18.45 -6.37 19.28
N LEU A 237 -18.24 -5.93 20.52
CA LEU A 237 -17.07 -5.11 20.87
C LEU A 237 -15.75 -5.88 20.88
N GLU A 238 -15.74 -7.14 21.35
CA GLU A 238 -14.54 -7.97 21.29
C GLU A 238 -14.06 -8.12 19.83
N VAL A 239 -14.99 -8.34 18.90
CA VAL A 239 -14.69 -8.43 17.46
C VAL A 239 -14.12 -7.12 16.90
N LEU A 240 -14.68 -5.97 17.25
CA LEU A 240 -14.17 -4.66 16.79
C LEU A 240 -12.82 -4.29 17.42
N ARG A 241 -12.52 -4.79 18.62
CA ARG A 241 -11.27 -4.53 19.34
C ARG A 241 -10.12 -5.44 18.91
N ASP A 242 -10.43 -6.61 18.38
CA ASP A 242 -9.45 -7.53 17.79
C ASP A 242 -9.11 -7.17 16.33
N ALA A 243 -10.00 -6.51 15.59
CA ALA A 243 -9.79 -6.15 14.18
C ALA A 243 -8.88 -4.92 13.95
N ASP A 244 -8.63 -4.10 14.97
CA ASP A 244 -8.06 -2.75 14.80
C ASP A 244 -6.75 -2.52 15.60
N GLN A 245 -6.07 -3.60 16.00
CA GLN A 245 -4.73 -3.52 16.59
C GLN A 245 -3.68 -3.95 15.54
N PRO A 246 -2.91 -3.00 14.96
CA PRO A 246 -1.91 -3.28 13.93
C PRO A 246 -0.58 -3.82 14.50
N ASP A 247 -0.41 -3.82 15.82
CA ASP A 247 0.81 -4.23 16.51
C ASP A 247 0.51 -5.35 17.50
N GLY A 248 1.32 -6.41 17.46
CA GLY A 248 1.18 -7.66 18.21
C GLY A 248 1.38 -7.54 19.72
N GLU A 249 0.54 -6.76 20.41
CA GLU A 249 0.41 -6.72 21.87
C GLU A 249 -1.07 -6.74 22.29
N SER A 250 -1.90 -7.53 21.61
CA SER A 250 -3.07 -8.05 22.32
C SER A 250 -2.52 -8.93 23.43
N LEU A 251 -2.87 -8.62 24.69
CA LEU A 251 -2.65 -9.45 25.88
C LEU A 251 -3.30 -10.84 25.66
N ALA A 252 -2.70 -11.64 24.79
CA ALA A 252 -3.13 -12.97 24.43
C ALA A 252 -2.90 -13.82 25.66
N SER A 253 -3.97 -14.04 26.41
CA SER A 253 -3.98 -15.02 27.47
C SER A 253 -3.92 -16.38 26.78
N GLY A 254 -2.73 -16.96 26.72
CA GLY A 254 -2.51 -18.32 26.26
C GLY A 254 -2.69 -19.32 27.40
N LEU A 255 -2.36 -20.58 27.16
CA LEU A 255 -2.30 -21.60 28.20
C LEU A 255 -1.19 -21.35 29.24
N ASP A 256 -0.29 -20.38 29.00
CA ASP A 256 0.64 -19.84 29.99
C ASP A 256 -0.09 -19.27 31.22
N ARG A 257 -1.31 -18.76 31.03
CA ARG A 257 -2.16 -18.18 32.08
C ARG A 257 -3.25 -19.12 32.60
N LEU A 258 -3.16 -20.41 32.30
CA LEU A 258 -4.15 -21.39 32.72
C LEU A 258 -4.30 -21.45 34.26
N ASP A 259 -3.19 -21.34 34.98
CA ASP A 259 -3.18 -21.35 36.45
C ASP A 259 -3.94 -20.14 37.01
N ASP A 260 -3.73 -18.94 36.48
CA ASP A 260 -4.48 -17.73 36.85
C ASP A 260 -5.99 -17.89 36.61
N LEU A 261 -6.37 -18.56 35.52
CA LEU A 261 -7.75 -18.77 35.16
C LEU A 261 -8.45 -19.72 36.15
N VAL A 262 -7.78 -20.81 36.50
CA VAL A 262 -8.31 -21.79 37.48
C VAL A 262 -8.34 -21.21 38.88
N GLU A 263 -7.32 -20.46 39.28
CA GLU A 263 -7.29 -19.81 40.60
C GLU A 263 -8.42 -18.78 40.74
N ARG A 264 -8.72 -18.03 39.66
CA ARG A 264 -9.90 -17.17 39.63
C ARG A 264 -11.19 -17.96 39.80
N ALA A 265 -11.36 -19.08 39.13
CA ALA A 265 -12.52 -19.94 39.30
C ALA A 265 -12.69 -20.42 40.75
N ARG A 266 -11.58 -20.85 41.40
CA ARG A 266 -11.56 -21.21 42.83
C ARG A 266 -11.98 -20.06 43.72
N SER A 267 -11.47 -18.85 43.47
CA SER A 267 -11.81 -17.65 44.24
C SER A 267 -13.30 -17.30 44.19
N THR A 268 -13.99 -17.72 43.11
CA THR A 268 -15.43 -17.54 42.94
C THR A 268 -16.28 -18.69 43.51
N GLY A 269 -15.65 -19.64 44.19
CA GLY A 269 -16.33 -20.76 44.85
C GLY A 269 -16.50 -22.01 43.98
N LEU A 270 -15.83 -22.11 42.82
CA LEU A 270 -15.79 -23.32 41.99
C LEU A 270 -14.53 -24.13 42.32
N PRO A 271 -14.61 -25.28 43.03
CA PRO A 271 -13.44 -26.14 43.23
C PRO A 271 -12.92 -26.62 41.88
N ALA A 272 -11.69 -26.26 41.51
CA ALA A 272 -11.15 -26.57 40.19
C ALA A 272 -9.72 -27.14 40.27
N THR A 273 -9.41 -28.15 39.47
CA THR A 273 -8.07 -28.76 39.38
C THR A 273 -7.53 -28.69 37.96
N VAL A 274 -6.21 -28.60 37.81
CA VAL A 274 -5.52 -28.62 36.51
C VAL A 274 -4.55 -29.78 36.51
N THR A 275 -4.56 -30.56 35.43
CA THR A 275 -3.56 -31.59 35.15
C THR A 275 -3.01 -31.36 33.75
N ILE A 276 -1.69 -31.27 33.64
CA ILE A 276 -1.00 -31.18 32.35
C ILE A 276 -0.25 -32.48 32.12
N SER A 277 -0.50 -33.12 30.98
CA SER A 277 0.10 -34.39 30.57
C SER A 277 0.87 -34.22 29.26
N GLY A 278 1.92 -35.01 29.08
CA GLY A 278 2.83 -34.91 27.94
C GLY A 278 3.93 -33.86 28.11
N THR A 279 4.72 -33.65 27.05
CA THR A 279 5.79 -32.63 27.06
C THR A 279 5.23 -31.32 26.53
N ARG A 280 5.24 -30.28 27.38
CA ARG A 280 4.83 -28.92 26.99
C ARG A 280 5.70 -28.44 25.83
N ARG A 281 5.08 -27.89 24.80
CA ARG A 281 5.74 -27.37 23.59
C ARG A 281 5.14 -26.02 23.21
N ASP A 282 5.87 -25.25 22.41
CA ASP A 282 5.34 -24.03 21.83
C ASP A 282 4.19 -24.36 20.88
N LEU A 283 3.09 -23.64 21.07
CA LEU A 283 1.85 -23.84 20.32
C LEU A 283 1.72 -22.74 19.27
N PRO A 284 1.12 -23.04 18.10
CA PRO A 284 0.65 -21.99 17.20
C PRO A 284 -0.26 -21.01 17.97
N ALA A 285 -0.06 -19.70 17.76
CA ALA A 285 -0.73 -18.66 18.56
C ALA A 285 -2.27 -18.78 18.53
N GLU A 286 -2.84 -19.22 17.40
CA GLU A 286 -4.28 -19.43 17.25
C GLU A 286 -4.78 -20.63 18.07
N VAL A 287 -4.02 -21.72 18.12
CA VAL A 287 -4.33 -22.91 18.93
C VAL A 287 -4.26 -22.58 20.41
N ASP A 288 -3.22 -21.88 20.84
CA ASP A 288 -3.00 -21.48 22.23
C ASP A 288 -4.15 -20.60 22.75
N ARG A 289 -4.55 -19.59 21.97
CA ARG A 289 -5.68 -18.71 22.29
C ARG A 289 -7.01 -19.47 22.29
N ALA A 290 -7.25 -20.33 21.30
CA ALA A 290 -8.48 -21.12 21.24
C ALA A 290 -8.61 -22.05 22.45
N ALA A 291 -7.53 -22.75 22.82
CA ALA A 291 -7.47 -23.61 23.99
C ALA A 291 -7.79 -22.84 25.29
N TYR A 292 -7.15 -21.69 25.52
CA TYR A 292 -7.44 -20.86 26.70
C TYR A 292 -8.91 -20.42 26.74
N ARG A 293 -9.46 -19.96 25.62
CA ARG A 293 -10.87 -19.52 25.54
C ARG A 293 -11.85 -20.67 25.76
N ILE A 294 -11.54 -21.87 25.29
CA ILE A 294 -12.36 -23.07 25.54
C ILE A 294 -12.42 -23.38 27.04
N VAL A 295 -11.27 -23.38 27.72
CA VAL A 295 -11.23 -23.60 29.18
C VAL A 295 -12.01 -22.51 29.92
N GLN A 296 -11.84 -21.25 29.53
CA GLN A 296 -12.54 -20.12 30.16
C GLN A 296 -14.05 -20.24 30.06
N GLU A 297 -14.56 -20.52 28.86
CA GLU A 297 -16.00 -20.66 28.61
C GLU A 297 -16.54 -21.91 29.32
N ALA A 298 -15.80 -23.02 29.32
CA ALA A 298 -16.19 -24.24 30.01
C ALA A 298 -16.31 -24.04 31.53
N LEU A 299 -15.30 -23.44 32.19
CA LEU A 299 -15.36 -23.13 33.63
C LEU A 299 -16.52 -22.19 33.97
N THR A 300 -16.81 -21.22 33.09
CA THR A 300 -17.96 -20.32 33.25
C THR A 300 -19.28 -21.09 33.17
N ASN A 301 -19.38 -22.07 32.27
CA ASN A 301 -20.55 -22.92 32.14
C ASN A 301 -20.74 -23.82 33.37
N VAL A 302 -19.66 -24.41 33.91
CA VAL A 302 -19.74 -25.18 35.17
C VAL A 302 -20.26 -24.31 36.31
N ALA A 303 -19.68 -23.12 36.51
CA ALA A 303 -20.11 -22.19 37.56
C ALA A 303 -21.59 -21.78 37.44
N ARG A 304 -22.11 -21.68 36.21
CA ARG A 304 -23.49 -21.29 35.94
C ARG A 304 -24.50 -22.45 36.08
N HIS A 305 -24.12 -23.65 35.65
CA HIS A 305 -25.06 -24.74 35.41
C HIS A 305 -24.90 -25.93 36.37
N ALA A 306 -23.72 -26.16 36.95
CA ALA A 306 -23.42 -27.40 37.68
C ALA A 306 -23.65 -27.32 39.21
N GLY A 307 -24.06 -26.16 39.75
CA GLY A 307 -24.63 -26.07 41.10
C GLY A 307 -23.72 -26.52 42.25
N GLY A 308 -22.48 -26.03 42.32
CA GLY A 308 -21.50 -26.36 43.38
C GLY A 308 -20.59 -27.55 43.08
N ALA A 309 -20.70 -28.12 41.88
CA ALA A 309 -19.81 -29.14 41.34
C ALA A 309 -18.33 -28.71 41.32
N ALA A 310 -17.42 -29.67 41.39
CA ALA A 310 -16.01 -29.49 41.11
C ALA A 310 -15.73 -29.62 39.62
N ALA A 311 -14.74 -28.86 39.13
CA ALA A 311 -14.24 -28.92 37.76
C ALA A 311 -12.82 -29.53 37.70
N ALA A 312 -12.56 -30.33 36.68
CA ALA A 312 -11.25 -30.89 36.38
C ALA A 312 -10.84 -30.50 34.96
N VAL A 313 -9.80 -29.67 34.85
CA VAL A 313 -9.19 -29.26 33.58
C VAL A 313 -8.00 -30.16 33.30
N ARG A 314 -7.98 -30.80 32.12
CA ARG A 314 -6.85 -31.58 31.62
C ARG A 314 -6.38 -30.98 30.31
N VAL A 315 -5.06 -30.81 30.20
CA VAL A 315 -4.39 -30.40 28.96
C VAL A 315 -3.36 -31.46 28.62
N ASP A 316 -3.55 -32.15 27.50
CA ASP A 316 -2.67 -33.22 27.05
C ASP A 316 -1.99 -32.88 25.72
N TYR A 317 -0.66 -32.97 25.71
CA TYR A 317 0.18 -32.72 24.54
C TYR A 317 0.52 -34.03 23.82
N ALA A 318 -0.45 -34.60 23.09
CA ALA A 318 -0.34 -35.94 22.51
C ALA A 318 -0.21 -35.93 20.97
N GLY A 319 0.81 -36.60 20.42
CA GLY A 319 0.78 -37.12 19.03
C GLY A 319 0.56 -36.14 17.87
N GLY A 320 0.79 -34.84 18.05
CA GLY A 320 0.55 -33.81 17.01
C GLY A 320 -0.75 -33.02 17.20
N GLU A 321 -1.47 -33.29 18.28
CA GLU A 321 -2.66 -32.56 18.69
C GLU A 321 -2.51 -32.06 20.13
N LEU A 322 -3.27 -31.04 20.48
CA LEU A 322 -3.49 -30.57 21.84
C LEU A 322 -4.91 -30.94 22.24
N VAL A 323 -5.04 -31.74 23.30
CA VAL A 323 -6.35 -32.14 23.82
C VAL A 323 -6.63 -31.34 25.08
N VAL A 324 -7.72 -30.58 25.06
CA VAL A 324 -8.22 -29.83 26.21
C VAL A 324 -9.53 -30.47 26.66
N GLN A 325 -9.58 -30.91 27.90
CA GLN A 325 -10.78 -31.50 28.49
C GLN A 325 -11.14 -30.80 29.80
N VAL A 326 -12.41 -30.40 29.93
CA VAL A 326 -12.97 -29.86 31.16
C VAL A 326 -14.16 -30.73 31.54
N ASP A 327 -14.03 -31.41 32.67
CA ASP A 327 -15.09 -32.24 33.24
C ASP A 327 -15.63 -31.58 34.51
N ASP A 328 -16.94 -31.68 34.74
CA ASP A 328 -17.53 -31.45 36.06
C ASP A 328 -18.17 -32.71 36.64
N ASP A 329 -18.44 -32.69 37.94
CA ASP A 329 -19.16 -33.74 38.68
C ASP A 329 -20.60 -33.32 39.06
N GLY A 330 -21.19 -32.42 38.27
CA GLY A 330 -22.56 -31.95 38.44
C GLY A 330 -23.62 -33.01 38.14
N LYS A 331 -24.88 -32.60 38.14
CA LYS A 331 -26.03 -33.51 37.95
C LYS A 331 -26.61 -33.48 36.53
N ALA A 332 -25.76 -33.28 35.52
CA ALA A 332 -26.22 -33.32 34.13
C ALA A 332 -26.82 -34.71 33.82
N ASP A 333 -28.02 -34.72 33.24
CA ASP A 333 -28.75 -35.94 32.90
C ASP A 333 -28.14 -36.60 31.64
N PRO A 334 -27.64 -37.85 31.72
CA PRO A 334 -27.09 -38.58 30.58
C PRO A 334 -28.05 -38.71 29.40
N ASP A 335 -29.35 -38.76 29.65
CA ASP A 335 -30.40 -38.98 28.64
C ASP A 335 -30.93 -37.67 28.03
N ALA A 336 -30.50 -36.51 28.55
CA ALA A 336 -30.91 -35.21 28.07
C ALA A 336 -29.81 -34.55 27.21
N PRO A 337 -30.03 -34.35 25.89
CA PRO A 337 -29.06 -33.66 25.05
C PRO A 337 -28.89 -32.20 25.50
N PRO A 338 -27.66 -31.66 25.48
CA PRO A 338 -27.41 -30.29 25.90
C PRO A 338 -28.13 -29.30 24.99
N VAL A 339 -28.85 -28.35 25.60
CA VAL A 339 -29.48 -27.25 24.86
C VAL A 339 -28.38 -26.37 24.26
N PRO A 340 -28.34 -26.16 22.93
CA PRO A 340 -27.30 -25.34 22.31
C PRO A 340 -27.39 -23.88 22.76
N GLY A 341 -26.49 -23.46 23.64
CA GLY A 341 -26.29 -22.05 24.00
C GLY A 341 -25.18 -21.38 23.19
N THR A 342 -25.09 -20.06 23.26
CA THR A 342 -24.07 -19.26 22.55
C THR A 342 -22.64 -19.67 22.91
N GLY A 343 -22.38 -20.09 24.15
CA GLY A 343 -21.07 -20.57 24.59
C GLY A 343 -20.62 -21.87 23.90
N LEU A 344 -21.51 -22.85 23.78
CA LEU A 344 -21.21 -24.13 23.09
C LEU A 344 -21.04 -23.95 21.58
N LEU A 345 -21.84 -23.06 20.98
CA LEU A 345 -21.72 -22.72 19.56
C LEU A 345 -20.37 -22.05 19.26
N GLY A 346 -20.00 -21.03 20.04
CA GLY A 346 -18.72 -20.31 19.84
C GLY A 346 -17.50 -21.21 20.07
N MET A 347 -17.56 -22.16 21.00
CA MET A 347 -16.51 -23.17 21.15
C MET A 347 -16.42 -24.08 19.92
N ARG A 348 -17.55 -24.51 19.36
CA ARG A 348 -17.59 -25.39 18.17
C ARG A 348 -17.02 -24.69 16.94
N GLU A 349 -17.39 -23.44 16.71
CA GLU A 349 -16.90 -22.63 15.59
C GLU A 349 -15.37 -22.43 15.67
N ARG A 350 -14.84 -22.08 16.86
CA ARG A 350 -13.38 -21.93 17.06
C ARG A 350 -12.62 -23.22 16.81
N VAL A 351 -13.11 -24.34 17.33
CA VAL A 351 -12.46 -25.64 17.14
C VAL A 351 -12.51 -26.06 15.67
N ALA A 352 -13.64 -25.85 14.99
CA ALA A 352 -13.80 -26.15 13.57
C ALA A 352 -12.89 -25.29 12.67
N ALA A 353 -12.71 -24.00 13.02
CA ALA A 353 -11.81 -23.10 12.28
C ALA A 353 -10.36 -23.58 12.27
N LEU A 354 -9.94 -24.30 13.32
CA LEU A 354 -8.61 -24.91 13.44
C LEU A 354 -8.54 -26.34 12.91
N GLY A 355 -9.60 -26.85 12.28
CA GLY A 355 -9.66 -28.25 11.81
C GLY A 355 -9.75 -29.29 12.94
N GLY A 356 -10.09 -28.85 14.16
CA GLY A 356 -10.22 -29.70 15.33
C GLY A 356 -11.60 -30.33 15.50
N ARG A 357 -11.78 -31.08 16.60
CA ARG A 357 -13.05 -31.71 17.00
C ARG A 357 -13.45 -31.31 18.41
N LEU A 358 -14.74 -30.97 18.59
CA LEU A 358 -15.32 -30.64 19.90
C LEU A 358 -16.41 -31.65 20.25
N ARG A 359 -16.29 -32.25 21.44
CA ARG A 359 -17.31 -33.07 22.08
C ARG A 359 -17.79 -32.36 23.34
N ALA A 360 -19.09 -32.12 23.45
CA ALA A 360 -19.71 -31.48 24.61
C ALA A 360 -20.99 -32.23 24.96
N GLU A 361 -20.97 -32.99 26.06
CA GLU A 361 -22.03 -33.93 26.40
C GLU A 361 -22.07 -34.25 27.91
N PRO A 362 -23.23 -34.70 28.43
CA PRO A 362 -23.30 -35.33 29.75
C PRO A 362 -22.42 -36.58 29.82
N ARG A 363 -21.87 -36.85 31.00
CA ARG A 363 -21.03 -38.02 31.27
C ARG A 363 -21.86 -39.20 31.78
N PRO A 364 -21.51 -40.46 31.43
CA PRO A 364 -22.22 -41.65 31.92
C PRO A 364 -22.23 -41.78 33.45
N GLU A 365 -21.13 -41.39 34.08
CA GLU A 365 -20.93 -41.37 35.54
C GLU A 365 -21.53 -40.13 36.25
N GLY A 366 -22.20 -39.24 35.52
CA GLY A 366 -22.71 -37.96 36.02
C GLY A 366 -21.76 -36.80 35.74
N GLY A 367 -22.35 -35.61 35.57
CA GLY A 367 -21.64 -34.37 35.23
C GLY A 367 -21.55 -34.14 33.72
N PHE A 368 -20.81 -33.10 33.31
CA PHE A 368 -20.66 -32.74 31.90
C PHE A 368 -19.19 -32.75 31.48
N THR A 369 -18.93 -33.08 30.21
CA THR A 369 -17.59 -33.01 29.61
C THR A 369 -17.57 -32.06 28.43
N VAL A 370 -16.54 -31.23 28.36
CA VAL A 370 -16.15 -30.46 27.18
C VAL A 370 -14.75 -30.91 26.77
N ARG A 371 -14.63 -31.63 25.66
CA ARG A 371 -13.36 -32.15 25.13
C ARG A 371 -13.10 -31.60 23.74
N ALA A 372 -12.03 -30.83 23.58
CA ALA A 372 -11.56 -30.27 22.33
C ALA A 372 -10.23 -30.90 21.91
N GLU A 373 -10.16 -31.38 20.68
CA GLU A 373 -8.97 -31.90 20.03
C GLU A 373 -8.52 -30.89 18.97
N LEU A 374 -7.35 -30.28 19.16
CA LEU A 374 -6.83 -29.19 18.32
C LEU A 374 -5.54 -29.66 17.61
N PRO A 375 -5.51 -29.76 16.28
CA PRO A 375 -4.30 -30.15 15.56
C PRO A 375 -3.22 -29.07 15.66
N LEU A 376 -1.96 -29.48 15.81
CA LEU A 376 -0.81 -28.57 15.94
C LEU A 376 -0.13 -28.23 14.61
N GLY A 377 -0.60 -28.84 13.51
CA GLY A 377 0.09 -28.84 12.22
C GLY A 377 1.33 -29.73 12.25
N ASP A 378 1.77 -30.19 11.07
CA ASP A 378 3.05 -30.89 10.97
C ASP A 378 4.20 -29.94 11.36
N PRO A 379 5.23 -30.42 12.07
CA PRO A 379 6.44 -29.64 12.30
C PRO A 379 7.07 -29.38 10.93
N SER A 380 7.08 -28.12 10.51
CA SER A 380 7.79 -27.67 9.31
C SER A 380 9.30 -27.71 9.50
#